data_AF-A0AAU1R5Y9-F1
#
_entry.id   AF-A0AAU1R5Y9-F1
#
_cell.length_a   1.000
_cell.length_b   1.000
_cell.length_c   1.000
_cell.angle_alpha   90.00
_cell.angle_beta   90.00
_cell.angle_gamma   90.00
#
_symmetry.space_group_name_H-M   'P 1'
#
loop_
_entity.id
_entity.type
_entity.pdbx_description
1 polymer ?
#
loop_
_entity_poly.entity_id
_entity_poly.type
_entity_poly.pdbx_seq_one_letter_code
_entity_poly.pdbx_strand_id
1 'polypeptide(L)'
;MGRVAKLAGVSVRTLHHYDEIGLVRPSARTAAGYRAYSAGDVERLREVLAYRRLGFGLREVAELVDDSSTDAIAHLRRLRGLLLEQRDRADAMVTAIDRELEARAKGLKVTPEEQLEMLGARLYDAIGDAYPATRRTEPRIAAQIWDALGDAQTVLNVGAGTGSYEPADRDVTAVEPSAVMREQRPASSAPCVAAAAERLPFEDHSFDVAMAVSTVHHWGDPIAGLREMRRVARRVVVLTFDTDEAGWQDRFWLTRDYLPEFAAVLAEFPSLAGMADAIGARTEPVPIPWDCADGLFEAYWRRPEAYLEDHVRRAMSVWTRVGPQAEQRAVRSLSADLHSGRWAERNNDLADLDAADLGLRLLIA
;
A
#
# COMPACT_ATOMS: atom_id res chain seq x y z
N MET A 1 2.01 -17.21 -46.76
CA MET A 1 1.49 -16.18 -45.82
C MET A 1 1.80 -16.59 -44.39
N GLY A 2 2.29 -15.67 -43.56
CA GLY A 2 2.14 -15.73 -42.10
C GLY A 2 2.97 -16.75 -41.30
N ARG A 3 4.16 -17.19 -41.73
CA ARG A 3 4.99 -18.11 -40.92
C ARG A 3 5.30 -17.54 -39.52
N VAL A 4 5.67 -16.25 -39.45
CA VAL A 4 5.93 -15.54 -38.19
C VAL A 4 4.66 -15.41 -37.36
N ALA A 5 3.53 -15.01 -37.96
CA ALA A 5 2.24 -14.96 -37.30
C ALA A 5 1.84 -16.30 -36.66
N LYS A 6 2.02 -17.40 -37.42
CA LYS A 6 1.75 -18.77 -36.96
C LYS A 6 2.65 -19.19 -35.80
N LEU A 7 3.96 -18.91 -35.89
CA LEU A 7 4.92 -19.23 -34.82
C LEU A 7 4.68 -18.40 -33.56
N ALA A 8 4.29 -17.14 -33.73
CA ALA A 8 4.02 -16.22 -32.63
C ALA A 8 2.60 -16.37 -32.04
N GLY A 9 1.75 -17.22 -32.65
CA GLY A 9 0.37 -17.43 -32.19
C GLY A 9 -0.53 -16.20 -32.34
N VAL A 10 -0.23 -15.29 -33.28
CA VAL A 10 -1.01 -14.07 -33.51
C VAL A 10 -1.60 -14.03 -34.91
N SER A 11 -2.65 -13.24 -35.10
CA SER A 11 -3.23 -13.05 -36.43
C SER A 11 -2.30 -12.21 -37.31
N VAL A 12 -2.37 -12.40 -38.64
CA VAL A 12 -1.65 -11.54 -39.59
C VAL A 12 -2.08 -10.07 -39.43
N ARG A 13 -3.36 -9.82 -39.11
CA ARG A 13 -3.89 -8.48 -38.80
C ARG A 13 -3.19 -7.86 -37.59
N THR A 14 -2.88 -8.65 -36.56
CA THR A 14 -2.15 -8.19 -35.38
C THR A 14 -0.73 -7.75 -35.74
N LEU A 15 -0.02 -8.51 -36.59
CA LEU A 15 1.31 -8.10 -37.06
C LEU A 15 1.26 -6.84 -37.93
N HIS A 16 0.21 -6.67 -38.74
CA HIS A 16 0.03 -5.44 -39.52
C HIS A 16 -0.24 -4.25 -38.61
N HIS A 17 -1.08 -4.42 -37.61
CA HIS A 17 -1.35 -3.38 -36.62
C HIS A 17 -0.07 -2.99 -35.86
N TYR A 18 0.75 -3.95 -35.45
CA TYR A 18 2.04 -3.66 -34.78
C TYR A 18 3.02 -2.94 -35.69
N ASP A 19 3.04 -3.24 -36.99
CA ASP A 19 3.83 -2.52 -37.99
C ASP A 19 3.32 -1.07 -38.15
N GLU A 20 2.00 -0.89 -38.29
CA GLU A 20 1.34 0.43 -38.45
C GLU A 20 1.62 1.38 -37.27
N ILE A 21 1.54 0.87 -36.03
CA ILE A 21 1.85 1.67 -34.83
C ILE A 21 3.35 1.74 -34.53
N GLY A 22 4.19 1.10 -35.34
CA GLY A 22 5.64 1.06 -35.19
C GLY A 22 6.18 0.18 -34.07
N LEU A 23 5.33 -0.62 -33.43
CA LEU A 23 5.70 -1.51 -32.33
C LEU A 23 6.55 -2.70 -32.79
N VAL A 24 6.26 -3.29 -33.95
CA VAL A 24 7.09 -4.37 -34.54
C VAL A 24 7.11 -4.17 -36.06
N ARG A 25 8.22 -3.67 -36.59
CA ARG A 25 8.38 -3.38 -38.03
C ARG A 25 9.17 -4.50 -38.71
N PRO A 26 8.76 -4.96 -39.91
CA PRO A 26 9.55 -5.89 -40.68
C PRO A 26 10.80 -5.19 -41.23
N SER A 27 11.96 -5.80 -41.02
CA SER A 27 13.25 -5.31 -41.53
C SER A 27 13.32 -5.25 -43.05
N ALA A 28 12.53 -6.06 -43.76
CA ALA A 28 12.56 -6.09 -45.23
C ALA A 28 11.20 -6.47 -45.84
N ARG A 29 11.15 -6.39 -47.18
CA ARG A 29 10.10 -7.01 -47.98
C ARG A 29 10.73 -7.94 -49.01
N THR A 30 10.10 -9.08 -49.25
CA THR A 30 10.47 -10.01 -50.31
C THR A 30 10.27 -9.38 -51.69
N ALA A 31 10.88 -9.94 -52.74
CA ALA A 31 10.69 -9.50 -54.13
C ALA A 31 9.22 -9.51 -54.58
N ALA A 32 8.38 -10.35 -53.97
CA ALA A 32 6.93 -10.41 -54.20
C ALA A 32 6.11 -9.46 -53.31
N GLY A 33 6.75 -8.55 -52.57
CA GLY A 33 6.09 -7.51 -51.76
C GLY A 33 5.68 -7.92 -50.33
N TYR A 34 5.85 -9.19 -49.95
CA TYR A 34 5.53 -9.68 -48.60
C TYR A 34 6.51 -9.18 -47.54
N ARG A 35 6.00 -8.90 -46.32
CA ARG A 35 6.81 -8.55 -45.14
C ARG A 35 7.77 -9.70 -44.77
N ALA A 36 9.04 -9.36 -44.59
CA ALA A 36 10.10 -10.26 -44.15
C ALA A 36 10.67 -9.77 -42.82
N TYR A 37 10.60 -10.62 -41.80
CA TYR A 37 11.04 -10.32 -40.45
C TYR A 37 12.41 -10.95 -40.21
N SER A 38 13.37 -10.15 -39.73
CA SER A 38 14.69 -10.59 -39.30
C SER A 38 14.63 -11.31 -37.94
N ALA A 39 15.75 -11.87 -37.49
CA ALA A 39 15.85 -12.44 -36.15
C ALA A 39 15.56 -11.39 -35.06
N GLY A 40 16.07 -10.15 -35.24
CA GLY A 40 15.81 -9.05 -34.31
C GLY A 40 14.34 -8.64 -34.26
N ASP A 41 13.65 -8.60 -35.40
CA ASP A 41 12.21 -8.30 -35.41
C ASP A 41 11.40 -9.38 -34.68
N VAL A 42 11.81 -10.64 -34.80
CA VAL A 42 11.18 -11.77 -34.11
C VAL A 42 11.46 -11.73 -32.61
N GLU A 43 12.65 -11.32 -32.19
CA GLU A 43 12.99 -11.13 -30.78
C GLU A 43 12.16 -10.00 -30.15
N ARG A 44 12.08 -8.86 -30.84
CA ARG A 44 11.20 -7.76 -30.43
C ARG A 44 9.74 -8.19 -30.34
N LEU A 45 9.25 -8.93 -31.34
CA LEU A 45 7.89 -9.49 -31.31
C LEU A 45 7.69 -10.41 -30.09
N ARG A 46 8.68 -11.24 -29.74
CA ARG A 46 8.61 -12.14 -28.58
C ARG A 46 8.45 -11.36 -27.28
N GLU A 47 9.20 -10.28 -27.10
CA GLU A 47 9.13 -9.40 -25.93
C GLU A 47 7.79 -8.68 -25.84
N VAL A 48 7.34 -8.08 -26.96
CA VAL A 48 6.02 -7.44 -27.06
C VAL A 48 4.91 -8.41 -26.63
N LEU A 49 4.96 -9.66 -27.11
CA LEU A 49 3.96 -10.66 -26.77
C LEU A 49 4.07 -11.13 -25.32
N ALA A 50 5.27 -11.16 -24.73
CA ALA A 50 5.44 -11.52 -23.33
C ALA A 50 4.78 -10.48 -22.41
N TYR A 51 5.05 -9.18 -22.62
CA TYR A 51 4.40 -8.12 -21.85
C TYR A 51 2.89 -8.04 -22.12
N ARG A 52 2.44 -8.25 -23.36
CA ARG A 52 1.01 -8.31 -23.68
C ARG A 52 0.27 -9.43 -22.93
N ARG A 53 0.90 -10.60 -22.76
CA ARG A 53 0.32 -11.70 -21.95
C ARG A 53 0.26 -11.37 -20.47
N LEU A 54 1.15 -10.49 -19.98
CA LEU A 54 1.12 -9.97 -18.61
C LEU A 54 0.10 -8.83 -18.42
N GLY A 55 -0.63 -8.44 -19.47
CA GLY A 55 -1.72 -7.47 -19.40
C GLY A 55 -1.34 -6.04 -19.78
N PHE A 56 -0.08 -5.76 -20.13
CA PHE A 56 0.39 -4.41 -20.44
C PHE A 56 -0.27 -3.83 -21.70
N GLY A 57 -0.50 -2.52 -21.71
CA GLY A 57 -1.02 -1.80 -22.89
C GLY A 57 0.05 -1.60 -23.97
N LEU A 58 -0.36 -1.48 -25.25
CA LEU A 58 0.60 -1.40 -26.38
C LEU A 58 1.57 -0.21 -26.31
N ARG A 59 1.15 0.92 -25.71
CA ARG A 59 2.02 2.09 -25.48
C ARG A 59 3.11 1.79 -24.47
N GLU A 60 2.74 1.19 -23.34
CA GLU A 60 3.67 0.81 -22.28
C GLU A 60 4.67 -0.25 -22.76
N VAL A 61 4.19 -1.19 -23.58
CA VAL A 61 5.06 -2.20 -24.20
C VAL A 61 6.07 -1.54 -25.14
N ALA A 62 5.70 -0.50 -25.88
CA ALA A 62 6.65 0.23 -26.74
C ALA A 62 7.76 0.86 -25.89
N GLU A 63 7.38 1.61 -24.85
CA GLU A 63 8.32 2.25 -23.93
C GLU A 63 9.29 1.25 -23.29
N LEU A 64 8.78 0.09 -22.87
CA LEU A 64 9.58 -0.95 -22.24
C LEU A 64 10.56 -1.63 -23.21
N VAL A 65 10.20 -1.78 -24.49
CA VAL A 65 11.02 -2.51 -25.47
C VAL A 65 11.92 -1.57 -26.30
N ASP A 66 11.68 -0.26 -26.24
CA ASP A 66 12.52 0.78 -26.87
C ASP A 66 13.61 1.33 -25.94
N ASP A 67 13.70 0.86 -24.70
CA ASP A 67 14.70 1.28 -23.74
C ASP A 67 16.11 0.77 -24.10
N SER A 68 16.88 1.65 -24.75
CA SER A 68 18.27 1.39 -25.17
C SER A 68 19.26 1.11 -24.03
N SER A 69 18.89 1.34 -22.77
CA SER A 69 19.72 1.04 -21.60
C SER A 69 19.57 -0.40 -21.09
N THR A 70 18.55 -1.13 -21.58
CA THR A 70 18.21 -2.47 -21.12
C THR A 70 18.67 -3.52 -22.16
N ASP A 71 19.51 -4.47 -21.74
CA ASP A 71 19.89 -5.60 -22.60
C ASP A 71 18.82 -6.72 -22.58
N ALA A 72 18.91 -7.67 -23.51
CA ALA A 72 17.96 -8.78 -23.62
C ALA A 72 17.87 -9.63 -22.34
N ILE A 73 18.96 -9.74 -21.57
CA ILE A 73 18.98 -10.47 -20.30
C ILE A 73 18.21 -9.71 -19.22
N ALA A 74 18.34 -8.38 -19.17
CA ALA A 74 17.62 -7.52 -18.27
C ALA A 74 16.10 -7.51 -18.56
N HIS A 75 15.67 -7.56 -19.82
CA HIS A 75 14.27 -7.79 -20.17
C HIS A 75 13.75 -9.15 -19.67
N LEU A 76 14.52 -10.22 -19.86
CA LEU A 76 14.16 -11.55 -19.37
C LEU A 76 14.07 -11.61 -17.83
N ARG A 77 14.99 -10.94 -17.11
CA ARG A 77 14.93 -10.81 -15.65
C ARG A 77 13.71 -10.05 -15.18
N ARG A 78 13.36 -8.94 -15.85
CA ARG A 78 12.16 -8.15 -15.57
C ARG A 78 10.88 -8.99 -15.78
N LEU A 79 10.77 -9.66 -16.92
CA LEU A 79 9.65 -10.57 -17.21
C LEU A 79 9.53 -11.69 -16.17
N ARG A 80 10.66 -12.28 -15.75
CA ARG A 80 10.68 -13.29 -14.70
C ARG A 80 10.19 -12.72 -13.36
N GLY A 81 10.62 -11.52 -12.98
CA GLY A 81 10.15 -10.85 -11.77
C GLY A 81 8.63 -10.64 -11.78
N LEU A 82 8.09 -10.07 -12.86
CA LEU A 82 6.64 -9.85 -13.01
C LEU A 82 5.83 -11.16 -12.97
N LEU A 83 6.35 -12.23 -13.55
CA LEU A 83 5.73 -13.56 -13.50
C LEU A 83 5.75 -14.16 -12.09
N LEU A 84 6.84 -13.97 -11.34
CA LEU A 84 6.91 -14.40 -9.95
C LEU A 84 5.91 -13.63 -9.09
N GLU A 85 5.78 -12.32 -9.26
CA GLU A 85 4.75 -11.54 -8.56
C GLU A 85 3.33 -12.01 -8.90
N GLN A 86 3.04 -12.29 -10.18
CA GLN A 86 1.73 -12.81 -10.56
C GLN A 86 1.46 -14.19 -9.95
N ARG A 87 2.49 -15.04 -9.90
CA ARG A 87 2.41 -16.33 -9.21
C ARG A 87 2.13 -16.12 -7.72
N ASP A 88 2.88 -15.27 -7.05
CA ASP A 88 2.75 -15.08 -5.61
C ASP A 88 1.35 -14.50 -5.25
N ARG A 89 0.82 -13.58 -6.06
CA ARG A 89 -0.58 -13.12 -5.95
C ARG A 89 -1.59 -14.25 -6.19
N ALA A 90 -1.34 -15.10 -7.20
CA ALA A 90 -2.21 -16.23 -7.48
C ALA A 90 -2.19 -17.27 -6.36
N ASP A 91 -1.01 -17.57 -5.80
CA ASP A 91 -0.84 -18.50 -4.68
C ASP A 91 -1.52 -17.97 -3.41
N ALA A 92 -1.46 -16.65 -3.17
CA ALA A 92 -2.22 -16.02 -2.09
C ALA A 92 -3.74 -16.14 -2.29
N MET A 93 -4.24 -15.91 -3.52
CA MET A 93 -5.66 -16.10 -3.84
C MET A 93 -6.10 -17.57 -3.72
N VAL A 94 -5.27 -18.51 -4.18
CA VAL A 94 -5.52 -19.95 -4.06
C VAL A 94 -5.60 -20.34 -2.58
N THR A 95 -4.63 -19.90 -1.77
CA THR A 95 -4.62 -20.15 -0.32
C THR A 95 -5.88 -19.59 0.35
N ALA A 96 -6.34 -18.39 -0.07
CA ALA A 96 -7.58 -17.81 0.43
C ALA A 96 -8.81 -18.63 0.02
N ILE A 97 -8.85 -19.14 -1.22
CA ILE A 97 -9.94 -20.01 -1.70
C ILE A 97 -9.94 -21.35 -0.96
N ASP A 98 -8.78 -21.97 -0.75
CA ASP A 98 -8.67 -23.26 -0.07
C ASP A 98 -9.17 -23.17 1.38
N ARG A 99 -8.81 -22.10 2.09
CA ARG A 99 -9.33 -21.83 3.45
C ARG A 99 -10.84 -21.60 3.47
N GLU A 100 -11.38 -20.94 2.43
CA GLU A 100 -12.83 -20.76 2.27
C GLU A 100 -13.55 -22.09 2.00
N LEU A 101 -12.97 -22.93 1.15
CA LEU A 101 -13.48 -24.28 0.88
C LEU A 101 -13.50 -25.13 2.15
N GLU A 102 -12.45 -25.07 2.98
CA GLU A 102 -12.40 -25.75 4.28
C GLU A 102 -13.45 -25.23 5.27
N ALA A 103 -13.65 -23.90 5.35
CA ALA A 103 -14.65 -23.30 6.23
C ALA A 103 -16.07 -23.74 5.83
N ARG A 104 -16.36 -23.78 4.53
CA ARG A 104 -17.64 -24.26 3.98
C ARG A 104 -17.83 -25.76 4.19
N ALA A 105 -16.77 -26.56 4.02
CA ALA A 105 -16.81 -28.00 4.28
C ALA A 105 -17.15 -28.32 5.75
N LYS A 106 -16.79 -27.42 6.68
CA LYS A 106 -17.13 -27.50 8.12
C LYS A 106 -18.55 -27.00 8.45
N GLY A 107 -19.34 -26.60 7.45
CA GLY A 107 -20.75 -26.22 7.62
C GLY A 107 -21.00 -24.83 8.20
N LEU A 108 -19.98 -23.96 8.24
CA LEU A 108 -20.15 -22.56 8.66
C LEU A 108 -20.96 -21.81 7.60
N LYS A 109 -22.19 -21.42 7.95
CA LYS A 109 -23.00 -20.48 7.14
C LYS A 109 -22.51 -19.08 7.42
N VAL A 110 -21.59 -18.61 6.60
CA VAL A 110 -21.04 -17.24 6.67
C VAL A 110 -21.88 -16.33 5.79
N THR A 111 -22.36 -15.21 6.33
CA THR A 111 -23.18 -14.24 5.57
C THR A 111 -22.34 -13.51 4.52
N PRO A 112 -22.96 -12.87 3.50
CA PRO A 112 -22.22 -12.06 2.52
C PRO A 112 -21.37 -10.94 3.16
N GLU A 113 -21.84 -10.35 4.25
CA GLU A 113 -21.14 -9.30 5.00
C GLU A 113 -19.91 -9.88 5.71
N GLU A 114 -20.05 -11.01 6.40
CA GLU A 114 -18.94 -11.72 7.04
C GLU A 114 -17.93 -12.24 6.01
N GLN A 115 -18.37 -12.58 4.78
CA GLN A 115 -17.47 -12.94 3.67
C GLN A 115 -16.62 -11.76 3.20
N LEU A 116 -17.20 -10.55 3.16
CA LEU A 116 -16.48 -9.34 2.78
C LEU A 116 -15.50 -8.92 3.87
N GLU A 117 -15.88 -9.04 5.14
CA GLU A 117 -15.00 -8.83 6.29
C GLU A 117 -13.82 -9.81 6.28
N MET A 118 -14.06 -11.10 6.01
CA MET A 118 -12.98 -12.09 5.90
C MET A 118 -12.03 -11.79 4.74
N LEU A 119 -12.52 -11.29 3.60
CA LEU A 119 -11.67 -10.88 2.49
C LEU A 119 -10.79 -9.68 2.87
N GLY A 120 -11.36 -8.69 3.58
CA GLY A 120 -10.63 -7.54 4.12
C GLY A 120 -9.56 -7.94 5.14
N ALA A 121 -9.90 -8.83 6.08
CA ALA A 121 -8.96 -9.35 7.06
C ALA A 121 -7.79 -10.12 6.41
N ARG A 122 -8.06 -10.89 5.35
CA ARG A 122 -7.02 -11.62 4.59
C ARG A 122 -6.12 -10.67 3.79
N LEU A 123 -6.67 -9.58 3.26
CA LEU A 123 -5.87 -8.54 2.61
C LEU A 123 -4.99 -7.81 3.64
N TYR A 124 -5.51 -7.57 4.84
CA TYR A 124 -4.76 -6.97 5.94
C TYR A 124 -3.61 -7.87 6.40
N ASP A 125 -3.83 -9.18 6.56
CA ASP A 125 -2.77 -10.15 6.88
C ASP A 125 -1.67 -10.17 5.82
N ALA A 126 -2.03 -10.19 4.53
CA ALA A 126 -1.07 -10.22 3.42
C ALA A 126 -0.20 -8.96 3.33
N ILE A 127 -0.76 -7.79 3.69
CA ILE A 127 0.01 -6.53 3.77
C ILE A 127 0.86 -6.52 5.05
N GLY A 128 0.32 -7.05 6.15
CA GLY A 128 0.98 -7.08 7.45
C GLY A 128 2.32 -7.80 7.46
N ASP A 129 2.47 -8.85 6.66
CA ASP A 129 3.75 -9.56 6.45
C ASP A 129 4.89 -8.65 5.98
N ALA A 130 4.59 -7.57 5.26
CA ALA A 130 5.61 -6.66 4.74
C ALA A 130 5.93 -5.50 5.68
N TYR A 131 5.09 -5.22 6.70
CA TYR A 131 5.29 -4.08 7.60
C TYR A 131 6.64 -4.06 8.33
N PRO A 132 7.20 -5.18 8.81
CA PRO A 132 8.50 -5.18 9.48
C PRO A 132 9.66 -4.68 8.60
N ALA A 133 9.49 -4.59 7.27
CA ALA A 133 10.54 -4.11 6.37
C ALA A 133 10.84 -2.62 6.55
N THR A 134 9.85 -1.80 6.92
CA THR A 134 10.00 -0.34 7.03
C THR A 134 9.30 0.29 8.24
N ARG A 135 8.29 -0.38 8.81
CA ARG A 135 7.53 0.16 9.96
C ARG A 135 8.34 0.01 11.24
N ARG A 136 8.52 1.11 11.95
CA ARG A 136 9.22 1.19 13.25
C ARG A 136 8.73 2.40 14.03
N THR A 137 9.07 2.49 15.29
CA THR A 137 8.76 3.69 16.11
C THR A 137 9.50 4.90 15.54
N GLU A 138 8.77 5.97 15.23
CA GLU A 138 9.39 7.30 15.04
C GLU A 138 9.39 8.04 16.40
N PRO A 139 10.57 8.32 17.00
CA PRO A 139 10.65 8.89 18.34
C PRO A 139 9.89 10.21 18.54
N ARG A 140 9.87 11.09 17.53
CA ARG A 140 9.18 12.39 17.63
C ARG A 140 7.66 12.25 17.62
N ILE A 141 7.13 11.36 16.78
CA ILE A 141 5.69 11.04 16.75
C ILE A 141 5.30 10.30 18.03
N ALA A 142 6.12 9.33 18.46
CA ALA A 142 5.90 8.60 19.70
C ALA A 142 5.89 9.52 20.93
N ALA A 143 6.80 10.50 21.01
CA ALA A 143 6.81 11.48 22.09
C ALA A 143 5.48 12.26 22.16
N GLN A 144 4.96 12.75 21.03
CA GLN A 144 3.67 13.46 21.01
C GLN A 144 2.49 12.56 21.44
N ILE A 145 2.49 11.31 21.00
CA ILE A 145 1.48 10.33 21.43
C ILE A 145 1.58 10.09 22.94
N TRP A 146 2.78 9.83 23.46
CA TRP A 146 3.02 9.50 24.86
C TRP A 146 2.76 10.68 25.80
N ASP A 147 3.07 11.90 25.37
CA ASP A 147 2.69 13.12 26.08
C ASP A 147 1.17 13.24 26.19
N ALA A 148 0.43 12.87 25.15
CA ALA A 148 -1.04 12.85 25.18
C ALA A 148 -1.62 11.75 26.09
N LEU A 149 -0.89 10.67 26.36
CA LEU A 149 -1.29 9.66 27.36
C LEU A 149 -1.22 10.24 28.79
N GLY A 150 -0.41 11.28 29.02
CA GLY A 150 -0.28 11.96 30.29
C GLY A 150 0.21 11.04 31.42
N ASP A 151 -0.51 11.05 32.54
CA ASP A 151 -0.22 10.32 33.77
C ASP A 151 -0.75 8.87 33.81
N ALA A 152 -1.38 8.38 32.73
CA ALA A 152 -2.01 7.06 32.66
C ALA A 152 -1.03 5.94 33.06
N GLN A 153 -1.41 5.04 33.95
CA GLN A 153 -0.56 3.88 34.30
C GLN A 153 -0.89 2.67 33.44
N THR A 154 -2.18 2.46 33.15
CA THR A 154 -2.65 1.36 32.30
C THR A 154 -3.08 1.86 30.92
N VAL A 155 -2.53 1.25 29.87
CA VAL A 155 -2.75 1.64 28.47
C VAL A 155 -3.29 0.46 27.68
N LEU A 156 -4.43 0.64 27.02
CA LEU A 156 -4.92 -0.31 26.03
C LEU A 156 -4.52 0.13 24.62
N ASN A 157 -3.64 -0.61 23.93
CA ASN A 157 -3.26 -0.34 22.55
C ASN A 157 -4.14 -1.16 21.59
N VAL A 158 -5.11 -0.52 20.94
CA VAL A 158 -6.10 -1.19 20.05
C VAL A 158 -5.66 -1.10 18.60
N GLY A 159 -5.65 -2.24 17.90
CA GLY A 159 -5.05 -2.37 16.56
C GLY A 159 -3.53 -2.22 16.64
N ALA A 160 -2.92 -2.90 17.60
CA ALA A 160 -1.53 -2.72 17.97
C ALA A 160 -0.53 -3.14 16.90
N GLY A 161 -0.94 -3.99 15.95
CA GLY A 161 -0.06 -4.63 14.98
C GLY A 161 1.14 -5.29 15.67
N THR A 162 2.34 -4.97 15.17
CA THR A 162 3.61 -5.48 15.70
C THR A 162 4.11 -4.77 16.96
N GLY A 163 3.40 -3.74 17.46
CA GLY A 163 3.67 -3.09 18.75
C GLY A 163 4.61 -1.88 18.73
N SER A 164 4.85 -1.27 17.56
CA SER A 164 5.86 -0.21 17.40
C SER A 164 5.71 1.02 18.32
N TYR A 165 4.51 1.40 18.73
CA TYR A 165 4.29 2.64 19.50
C TYR A 165 3.96 2.42 20.98
N GLU A 166 4.19 1.21 21.49
CA GLU A 166 3.93 0.86 22.89
C GLU A 166 4.91 1.58 23.83
N PRO A 167 4.41 2.37 24.80
CA PRO A 167 5.28 3.03 25.77
C PRO A 167 5.90 1.98 26.72
N ALA A 168 7.22 2.03 26.87
CA ALA A 168 7.96 1.05 27.67
C ALA A 168 7.86 1.27 29.19
N ASP A 169 7.39 2.44 29.62
CA ASP A 169 7.29 2.87 31.03
C ASP A 169 5.88 2.66 31.62
N ARG A 170 4.93 2.07 30.88
CA ARG A 170 3.53 1.88 31.28
C ARG A 170 3.12 0.41 31.23
N ASP A 171 2.03 0.08 31.92
CA ASP A 171 1.40 -1.23 31.84
C ASP A 171 0.49 -1.27 30.60
N VAL A 172 1.03 -1.82 29.50
CA VAL A 172 0.35 -1.87 28.21
C VAL A 172 -0.31 -3.23 28.03
N THR A 173 -1.58 -3.23 27.62
CA THR A 173 -2.26 -4.38 27.03
C THR A 173 -2.53 -4.09 25.56
N ALA A 174 -2.10 -4.96 24.66
CA ALA A 174 -2.34 -4.81 23.23
C ALA A 174 -3.58 -5.60 22.78
N VAL A 175 -4.26 -5.11 21.76
CA VAL A 175 -5.35 -5.80 21.04
C VAL A 175 -5.02 -5.79 19.56
N GLU A 176 -4.96 -6.97 18.95
CA GLU A 176 -4.68 -7.13 17.53
C GLU A 176 -5.44 -8.35 16.99
N PRO A 177 -6.35 -8.19 16.01
CA PRO A 177 -7.09 -9.32 15.44
C PRO A 177 -6.23 -10.25 14.54
N SER A 178 -5.19 -9.74 13.89
CA SER A 178 -4.31 -10.51 12.99
C SER A 178 -3.40 -11.48 13.76
N ALA A 179 -3.52 -12.78 13.48
CA ALA A 179 -2.60 -13.78 14.02
C ALA A 179 -1.17 -13.57 13.53
N VAL A 180 -1.03 -13.20 12.26
CA VAL A 180 0.25 -12.91 11.60
C VAL A 180 0.99 -11.78 12.31
N MET A 181 0.33 -10.64 12.52
CA MET A 181 0.98 -9.52 13.21
C MET A 181 1.29 -9.85 14.67
N ARG A 182 0.42 -10.60 15.37
CA ARG A 182 0.70 -11.05 16.74
C ARG A 182 1.94 -11.94 16.83
N GLU A 183 2.13 -12.84 15.88
CA GLU A 183 3.33 -13.71 15.82
C GLU A 183 4.62 -12.94 15.53
N GLN A 184 4.51 -11.80 14.84
CA GLN A 184 5.65 -10.91 14.53
C GLN A 184 6.05 -9.99 15.70
N ARG A 185 5.26 -9.93 16.78
CA ARG A 185 5.55 -9.06 17.93
C ARG A 185 6.84 -9.52 18.64
N PRO A 186 7.80 -8.61 18.91
CA PRO A 186 8.95 -8.92 19.74
C PRO A 186 8.57 -9.51 21.09
N ALA A 187 9.41 -10.38 21.65
CA ALA A 187 9.17 -10.97 22.97
C ALA A 187 9.10 -9.93 24.11
N SER A 188 9.62 -8.72 23.89
CA SER A 188 9.55 -7.58 24.82
C SER A 188 8.29 -6.75 24.68
N SER A 189 7.43 -7.01 23.69
CA SER A 189 6.19 -6.27 23.46
C SER A 189 5.13 -6.62 24.51
N ALA A 190 4.13 -5.74 24.63
CA ALA A 190 3.01 -5.93 25.53
C ALA A 190 2.26 -7.26 25.28
N PRO A 191 1.67 -7.87 26.33
CA PRO A 191 0.72 -8.97 26.15
C PRO A 191 -0.38 -8.58 25.15
N CYS A 192 -0.66 -9.46 24.19
CA CYS A 192 -1.58 -9.15 23.11
C CYS A 192 -2.80 -10.08 23.11
N VAL A 193 -3.98 -9.46 23.14
CA VAL A 193 -5.27 -10.14 23.09
C VAL A 193 -5.77 -10.17 21.64
N ALA A 194 -6.27 -11.32 21.21
CA ALA A 194 -6.92 -11.48 19.92
C ALA A 194 -8.38 -11.00 20.00
N ALA A 195 -8.64 -9.77 19.59
CA ALA A 195 -9.98 -9.21 19.51
C ALA A 195 -10.06 -8.13 18.42
N ALA A 196 -11.27 -7.87 17.95
CA ALA A 196 -11.57 -6.76 17.06
C ALA A 196 -11.85 -5.48 17.89
N ALA A 197 -11.61 -4.31 17.30
CA ALA A 197 -11.75 -3.03 18.00
C ALA A 197 -13.20 -2.77 18.45
N GLU A 198 -14.17 -3.29 17.72
CA GLU A 198 -15.61 -3.10 17.93
C GLU A 198 -16.17 -3.92 19.10
N ARG A 199 -15.41 -4.89 19.62
CA ARG A 199 -15.83 -5.80 20.69
C ARG A 199 -14.64 -6.14 21.59
N LEU A 200 -14.29 -5.20 22.47
CA LEU A 200 -13.16 -5.33 23.36
C LEU A 200 -13.54 -6.19 24.58
N PRO A 201 -12.79 -7.27 24.89
CA PRO A 201 -13.15 -8.22 25.95
C PRO A 201 -12.75 -7.72 27.35
N PHE A 202 -13.05 -6.45 27.64
CA PHE A 202 -12.70 -5.78 28.89
C PHE A 202 -13.92 -5.07 29.48
N GLU A 203 -13.92 -4.98 30.81
CA GLU A 203 -14.93 -4.26 31.58
C GLU A 203 -14.83 -2.74 31.33
N ASP A 204 -15.92 -2.04 31.60
CA ASP A 204 -16.01 -0.59 31.49
C ASP A 204 -14.94 0.09 32.35
N HIS A 205 -14.26 1.09 31.78
CA HIS A 205 -13.24 1.91 32.44
C HIS A 205 -12.15 1.12 33.19
N SER A 206 -11.79 -0.06 32.68
CA SER A 206 -10.70 -0.90 33.19
C SER A 206 -9.30 -0.35 32.87
N PHE A 207 -9.18 0.59 31.93
CA PHE A 207 -7.91 1.25 31.56
C PHE A 207 -7.95 2.76 31.81
N ASP A 208 -6.80 3.34 32.14
CA ASP A 208 -6.67 4.80 32.27
C ASP A 208 -6.79 5.50 30.90
N VAL A 209 -6.22 4.89 29.86
CA VAL A 209 -6.26 5.40 28.48
C VAL A 209 -6.28 4.24 27.48
N ALA A 210 -7.04 4.40 26.40
CA ALA A 210 -6.92 3.57 25.20
C ALA A 210 -6.24 4.38 24.09
N MET A 211 -5.30 3.76 23.39
CA MET A 211 -4.63 4.34 22.24
C MET A 211 -4.84 3.51 20.98
N ALA A 212 -4.81 4.16 19.82
CA ALA A 212 -4.80 3.51 18.51
C ALA A 212 -3.89 4.30 17.57
N VAL A 213 -2.99 3.61 16.85
CA VAL A 213 -1.97 4.28 16.03
C VAL A 213 -2.05 3.82 14.58
N SER A 214 -2.49 4.71 13.68
CA SER A 214 -2.59 4.47 12.24
C SER A 214 -3.30 3.17 11.86
N THR A 215 -4.34 2.80 12.62
CA THR A 215 -5.07 1.53 12.45
C THR A 215 -6.56 1.70 12.18
N VAL A 216 -7.16 2.83 12.54
CA VAL A 216 -8.63 2.99 12.58
C VAL A 216 -9.28 2.79 11.19
N HIS A 217 -8.58 3.16 10.12
CA HIS A 217 -9.04 2.97 8.73
C HIS A 217 -8.99 1.50 8.24
N HIS A 218 -8.55 0.57 9.10
CA HIS A 218 -8.59 -0.87 8.86
C HIS A 218 -9.74 -1.58 9.60
N TRP A 219 -10.47 -0.88 10.48
CA TRP A 219 -11.55 -1.48 11.25
C TRP A 219 -12.81 -1.66 10.40
N GLY A 220 -13.64 -2.63 10.74
CA GLY A 220 -14.88 -2.90 10.03
C GLY A 220 -15.91 -1.80 10.28
N ASP A 221 -16.03 -1.36 11.53
CA ASP A 221 -16.78 -0.16 11.93
C ASP A 221 -15.89 0.74 12.80
N PRO A 222 -15.19 1.71 12.18
CA PRO A 222 -14.33 2.64 12.89
C PRO A 222 -15.02 3.38 14.04
N ILE A 223 -16.27 3.78 13.87
CA ILE A 223 -17.00 4.56 14.86
C ILE A 223 -17.43 3.68 16.03
N ALA A 224 -17.86 2.44 15.77
CA ALA A 224 -18.13 1.48 16.84
C ALA A 224 -16.86 1.14 17.64
N GLY A 225 -15.74 0.91 16.96
CA GLY A 225 -14.45 0.65 17.63
C GLY A 225 -14.00 1.82 18.51
N LEU A 226 -14.14 3.05 18.04
CA LEU A 226 -13.82 4.25 18.83
C LEU A 226 -14.73 4.41 20.06
N ARG A 227 -16.03 4.11 19.94
CA ARG A 227 -16.96 4.09 21.07
C ARG A 227 -16.61 3.00 22.07
N GLU A 228 -16.15 1.84 21.59
CA GLU A 228 -15.74 0.73 22.43
C GLU A 228 -14.45 1.05 23.20
N MET A 229 -13.48 1.74 22.59
CA MET A 229 -12.32 2.31 23.30
C MET A 229 -12.76 3.27 24.42
N ARG A 230 -13.72 4.16 24.12
CA ARG A 230 -14.35 5.08 25.09
C ARG A 230 -15.07 4.36 26.23
N ARG A 231 -15.61 3.16 25.98
CA ARG A 231 -16.27 2.33 27.02
C ARG A 231 -15.24 1.74 27.98
N VAL A 232 -14.17 1.14 27.47
CA VAL A 232 -13.19 0.41 28.30
C VAL A 232 -12.14 1.31 28.95
N ALA A 233 -11.95 2.54 28.47
CA ALA A 233 -10.95 3.46 28.99
C ALA A 233 -11.54 4.83 29.38
N ARG A 234 -10.86 5.55 30.28
CA ARG A 234 -11.28 6.89 30.71
C ARG A 234 -10.91 8.00 29.72
N ARG A 235 -9.82 7.80 28.98
CA ARG A 235 -9.30 8.72 27.95
C ARG A 235 -9.03 7.94 26.67
N VAL A 236 -9.04 8.63 25.54
CA VAL A 236 -8.74 8.03 24.24
C VAL A 236 -7.75 8.90 23.46
N VAL A 237 -6.69 8.28 22.91
CA VAL A 237 -5.68 8.93 22.07
C VAL A 237 -5.57 8.19 20.74
N VAL A 238 -5.81 8.86 19.61
CA VAL A 238 -5.80 8.20 18.30
C VAL A 238 -4.90 8.96 17.32
N LEU A 239 -3.83 8.32 16.85
CA LEU A 239 -3.09 8.82 15.70
C LEU A 239 -3.78 8.32 14.42
N THR A 240 -4.23 9.25 13.59
CA THR A 240 -4.97 8.95 12.34
C THR A 240 -4.67 9.99 11.26
N PHE A 241 -5.35 9.88 10.12
CA PHE A 241 -5.19 10.77 8.98
C PHE A 241 -6.41 11.68 8.81
N ASP A 242 -6.16 12.89 8.32
CA ASP A 242 -7.16 13.88 7.96
C ASP A 242 -7.73 13.59 6.58
N THR A 243 -8.98 13.17 6.54
CA THR A 243 -9.73 12.91 5.31
C THR A 243 -10.56 14.10 4.86
N ASP A 244 -10.76 15.08 5.73
CA ASP A 244 -11.77 16.13 5.56
C ASP A 244 -11.17 17.36 4.88
N GLU A 245 -9.90 17.66 5.18
CA GLU A 245 -9.17 18.76 4.55
C GLU A 245 -8.26 18.27 3.41
N ALA A 246 -8.47 18.81 2.21
CA ALA A 246 -7.63 18.49 1.05
C ALA A 246 -6.27 19.22 1.05
N GLY A 247 -6.08 20.24 1.90
CA GLY A 247 -4.92 21.15 1.81
C GLY A 247 -3.55 20.51 2.07
N TRP A 248 -3.50 19.34 2.72
CA TRP A 248 -2.26 18.56 2.84
C TRP A 248 -1.99 17.70 1.61
N GLN A 249 -3.03 17.32 0.84
CA GLN A 249 -2.88 16.53 -0.38
C GLN A 249 -2.17 17.32 -1.47
N ASP A 250 -2.35 18.64 -1.51
CA ASP A 250 -1.61 19.55 -2.40
C ASP A 250 -0.12 19.66 -2.01
N ARG A 251 0.21 19.40 -0.74
CA ARG A 251 1.59 19.40 -0.22
C ARG A 251 2.29 18.06 -0.40
N PHE A 252 1.55 16.95 -0.34
CA PHE A 252 2.12 15.63 -0.55
C PHE A 252 2.19 15.29 -2.05
N TRP A 253 3.33 15.59 -2.66
CA TRP A 253 3.59 15.44 -4.10
C TRP A 253 3.29 14.04 -4.66
N LEU A 254 3.38 12.98 -3.85
CA LEU A 254 3.15 11.61 -4.34
C LEU A 254 1.70 11.41 -4.78
N THR A 255 0.75 11.85 -3.95
CA THR A 255 -0.68 11.74 -4.24
C THR A 255 -1.12 12.82 -5.22
N ARG A 256 -0.58 14.03 -5.10
CA ARG A 256 -0.83 15.15 -6.03
C ARG A 256 -0.46 14.83 -7.47
N ASP A 257 0.76 14.35 -7.70
CA ASP A 257 1.34 14.27 -9.05
C ASP A 257 1.31 12.86 -9.65
N TYR A 258 1.37 11.81 -8.82
CA TYR A 258 1.65 10.44 -9.28
C TYR A 258 0.54 9.43 -8.98
N LEU A 259 -0.30 9.69 -7.96
CA LEU A 259 -1.36 8.77 -7.51
C LEU A 259 -2.73 9.47 -7.41
N PRO A 260 -3.36 9.87 -8.53
CA PRO A 260 -4.72 10.43 -8.50
C PRO A 260 -5.77 9.45 -7.96
N GLU A 261 -5.52 8.14 -8.04
CA GLU A 261 -6.38 7.10 -7.44
C GLU A 261 -6.47 7.21 -5.91
N PHE A 262 -5.53 7.89 -5.25
CA PHE A 262 -5.52 8.05 -3.80
C PHE A 262 -6.79 8.74 -3.26
N ALA A 263 -7.37 9.67 -4.01
CA ALA A 263 -8.60 10.36 -3.58
C ALA A 263 -9.77 9.38 -3.37
N ALA A 264 -9.87 8.34 -4.20
CA ALA A 264 -10.89 7.30 -4.03
C ALA A 264 -10.61 6.42 -2.80
N VAL A 265 -9.34 6.11 -2.53
CA VAL A 265 -8.93 5.38 -1.32
C VAL A 265 -9.26 6.18 -0.06
N LEU A 266 -8.95 7.48 -0.05
CA LEU A 266 -9.21 8.35 1.09
C LEU A 266 -10.71 8.53 1.35
N ALA A 267 -11.54 8.54 0.31
CA ALA A 267 -13.00 8.62 0.45
C ALA A 267 -13.64 7.39 1.13
N GLU A 268 -12.93 6.26 1.22
CA GLU A 268 -13.36 5.08 1.97
C GLU A 268 -13.01 5.18 3.47
N PHE A 269 -12.14 6.11 3.85
CA PHE A 269 -11.69 6.24 5.24
C PHE A 269 -12.73 7.01 6.07
N PRO A 270 -12.81 6.74 7.39
CA PRO A 270 -13.71 7.48 8.26
C PRO A 270 -13.35 8.96 8.32
N SER A 271 -14.36 9.84 8.34
CA SER A 271 -14.12 11.28 8.45
C SER A 271 -13.43 11.65 9.76
N LEU A 272 -12.49 12.59 9.71
CA LEU A 272 -11.78 13.05 10.91
C LEU A 272 -12.75 13.68 11.90
N ALA A 273 -13.65 14.53 11.43
CA ALA A 273 -14.71 15.13 12.22
C ALA A 273 -15.64 14.07 12.82
N GLY A 274 -16.01 13.04 12.05
CA GLY A 274 -16.86 11.95 12.54
C GLY A 274 -16.20 11.13 13.63
N MET A 275 -14.90 10.84 13.48
CA MET A 275 -14.10 10.19 14.52
C MET A 275 -13.99 11.07 15.77
N ALA A 276 -13.69 12.36 15.60
CA ALA A 276 -13.56 13.30 16.70
C ALA A 276 -14.87 13.44 17.49
N ASP A 277 -16.01 13.58 16.81
CA ASP A 277 -17.34 13.67 17.43
C ASP A 277 -17.71 12.38 18.19
N ALA A 278 -17.41 11.21 17.61
CA ALA A 278 -17.73 9.92 18.23
C ALA A 278 -17.10 9.73 19.61
N ILE A 279 -15.93 10.33 19.81
CA ILE A 279 -15.19 10.32 21.07
C ILE A 279 -15.01 11.71 21.65
N GLY A 280 -15.81 12.73 21.29
CA GLY A 280 -15.63 14.11 21.79
C GLY A 280 -14.17 14.59 21.92
N ALA A 281 -13.34 14.28 20.92
CA ALA A 281 -11.92 14.59 20.90
C ALA A 281 -11.65 16.01 20.41
N ARG A 282 -10.55 16.60 20.89
CA ARG A 282 -9.87 17.67 20.15
C ARG A 282 -8.86 17.06 19.17
N THR A 283 -8.52 17.80 18.14
CA THR A 283 -7.57 17.39 17.09
C THR A 283 -6.31 18.24 17.15
N GLU A 284 -5.15 17.60 17.09
CA GLU A 284 -3.85 18.26 16.99
C GLU A 284 -3.08 17.76 15.76
N PRO A 285 -2.39 18.62 15.00
CA PRO A 285 -1.56 18.18 13.87
C PRO A 285 -0.32 17.43 14.37
N VAL A 286 0.13 16.45 13.58
CA VAL A 286 1.37 15.69 13.83
C VAL A 286 2.30 15.87 12.63
N PRO A 287 3.27 16.80 12.71
CA PRO A 287 4.24 17.00 11.63
C PRO A 287 5.10 15.75 11.42
N ILE A 288 5.32 15.39 10.16
CA ILE A 288 6.12 14.22 9.76
C ILE A 288 7.56 14.70 9.52
N PRO A 289 8.55 14.25 10.32
CA PRO A 289 9.93 14.65 10.14
C PRO A 289 10.50 14.21 8.79
N TRP A 290 11.44 14.96 8.22
CA TRP A 290 12.01 14.63 6.92
C TRP A 290 12.76 13.28 6.90
N ASP A 291 13.35 12.94 8.03
CA ASP A 291 14.08 11.69 8.30
C ASP A 291 13.24 10.69 9.11
N CYS A 292 11.90 10.77 9.00
CA CYS A 292 10.96 9.89 9.70
C CYS A 292 11.43 8.43 9.63
N ALA A 293 11.59 7.83 10.81
CA ALA A 293 12.00 6.45 10.95
C ALA A 293 10.88 5.50 10.54
N ASP A 294 9.64 5.77 10.95
CA ASP A 294 8.49 4.94 10.59
C ASP A 294 8.18 5.05 9.10
N GLY A 295 8.22 3.94 8.37
CA GLY A 295 7.86 3.85 6.95
C GLY A 295 6.36 3.99 6.66
N LEU A 296 5.68 4.91 7.34
CA LEU A 296 4.30 5.32 7.02
C LEU A 296 4.23 5.93 5.61
N PHE A 297 3.02 6.05 5.06
CA PHE A 297 2.83 6.35 3.64
C PHE A 297 3.46 7.66 3.18
N GLU A 298 3.53 8.66 4.06
CA GLU A 298 4.08 9.99 3.81
C GLU A 298 5.56 10.14 4.24
N ALA A 299 6.17 9.11 4.84
CA ALA A 299 7.45 9.20 5.57
C ALA A 299 8.66 9.64 4.74
N TYR A 300 8.58 9.45 3.43
CA TYR A 300 9.66 9.73 2.49
C TYR A 300 9.37 10.97 1.63
N TRP A 301 8.58 11.92 2.14
CA TRP A 301 8.22 13.15 1.43
C TRP A 301 9.42 14.00 0.97
N ARG A 302 10.58 13.94 1.66
CA ARG A 302 11.84 14.57 1.23
C ARG A 302 12.86 13.57 0.64
N ARG A 303 12.47 12.31 0.46
CA ARG A 303 13.31 11.19 0.01
C ARG A 303 12.59 10.40 -1.09
N PRO A 304 12.22 11.04 -2.21
CA PRO A 304 11.32 10.46 -3.22
C PRO A 304 11.81 9.12 -3.81
N GLU A 305 13.12 8.90 -3.86
CA GLU A 305 13.76 7.67 -4.35
C GLU A 305 13.29 6.44 -3.57
N ALA A 306 12.94 6.58 -2.29
CA ALA A 306 12.43 5.47 -1.48
C ALA A 306 11.16 4.86 -2.06
N TYR A 307 10.27 5.65 -2.68
CA TYR A 307 9.07 5.11 -3.31
C TYR A 307 9.35 4.35 -4.62
N LEU A 308 10.58 4.40 -5.15
CA LEU A 308 11.01 3.54 -6.26
C LEU A 308 11.41 2.13 -5.79
N GLU A 309 11.66 1.95 -4.49
CA GLU A 309 12.01 0.66 -3.92
C GLU A 309 10.77 -0.21 -3.68
N ASP A 310 10.77 -1.43 -4.23
CA ASP A 310 9.61 -2.34 -4.10
C ASP A 310 9.32 -2.70 -2.64
N HIS A 311 10.36 -2.99 -1.85
CA HIS A 311 10.20 -3.33 -0.45
C HIS A 311 9.54 -2.22 0.39
N VAL A 312 9.74 -0.94 0.01
CA VAL A 312 9.08 0.21 0.64
C VAL A 312 7.60 0.24 0.29
N ARG A 313 7.26 0.09 -1.01
CA ARG A 313 5.87 0.11 -1.47
C ARG A 313 5.05 -1.07 -0.94
N ARG A 314 5.64 -2.26 -0.84
CA ARG A 314 4.95 -3.46 -0.30
C ARG A 314 4.59 -3.30 1.18
N ALA A 315 5.35 -2.52 1.94
CA ALA A 315 5.09 -2.23 3.35
C ALA A 315 4.04 -1.11 3.58
N MET A 316 3.32 -0.70 2.53
CA MET A 316 2.34 0.39 2.56
C MET A 316 1.03 -0.06 1.92
N SER A 317 -0.07 -0.05 2.69
CA SER A 317 -1.38 -0.56 2.26
C SER A 317 -1.96 0.19 1.05
N VAL A 318 -1.64 1.48 0.90
CA VAL A 318 -2.13 2.33 -0.20
C VAL A 318 -1.78 1.76 -1.57
N TRP A 319 -0.55 1.26 -1.77
CA TRP A 319 -0.13 0.70 -3.07
C TRP A 319 -0.94 -0.53 -3.47
N THR A 320 -1.33 -1.34 -2.49
CA THR A 320 -2.21 -2.49 -2.71
C THR A 320 -3.61 -2.05 -3.11
N ARG A 321 -4.14 -0.96 -2.52
CA ARG A 321 -5.48 -0.43 -2.82
C ARG A 321 -5.57 0.26 -4.19
N VAL A 322 -4.58 1.08 -4.56
CA VAL A 322 -4.56 1.75 -5.88
C VAL A 322 -4.29 0.76 -7.03
N GLY A 323 -3.71 -0.39 -6.71
CA GLY A 323 -3.53 -1.50 -7.64
C GLY A 323 -2.28 -1.38 -8.54
N PRO A 324 -1.91 -2.49 -9.20
CA PRO A 324 -0.61 -2.63 -9.86
C PRO A 324 -0.43 -1.72 -11.08
N GLN A 325 -1.51 -1.34 -11.77
CA GLN A 325 -1.42 -0.44 -12.91
C GLN A 325 -1.08 1.00 -12.47
N ALA A 326 -1.72 1.48 -11.40
CA ALA A 326 -1.42 2.78 -10.81
C ALA A 326 -0.01 2.81 -10.24
N GLU A 327 0.38 1.76 -9.49
CA GLU A 327 1.74 1.59 -8.95
C GLU A 327 2.80 1.72 -10.06
N GLN A 328 2.66 0.95 -11.15
CA GLN A 328 3.63 0.97 -12.25
C GLN A 328 3.70 2.33 -12.95
N ARG A 329 2.57 3.00 -13.19
CA ARG A 329 2.58 4.35 -13.75
C ARG A 329 3.31 5.33 -12.84
N ALA A 330 2.96 5.34 -11.56
CA ALA A 330 3.55 6.25 -10.57
C ALA A 330 5.08 6.07 -10.49
N VAL A 331 5.56 4.82 -10.40
CA VAL A 331 6.99 4.50 -10.35
C VAL A 331 7.72 4.94 -11.63
N ARG A 332 7.15 4.68 -12.81
CA ARG A 332 7.75 5.12 -14.09
C ARG A 332 7.85 6.64 -14.17
N SER A 333 6.77 7.34 -13.87
CA SER A 333 6.71 8.81 -13.93
C SER A 333 7.64 9.46 -12.90
N LEU A 334 7.63 8.99 -11.65
CA LEU A 334 8.51 9.49 -10.60
C LEU A 334 9.97 9.27 -10.96
N SER A 335 10.33 8.07 -11.44
CA SER A 335 11.69 7.79 -11.91
C SER A 335 12.11 8.76 -13.01
N ALA A 336 11.28 8.99 -14.02
CA ALA A 336 11.59 9.92 -15.11
C ALA A 336 11.79 11.37 -14.62
N ASP A 337 11.00 11.81 -13.64
CA ASP A 337 11.07 13.17 -13.09
C ASP A 337 12.25 13.37 -12.13
N LEU A 338 12.69 12.32 -11.43
CA LEU A 338 13.92 12.33 -10.64
C LEU A 338 15.15 12.38 -11.55
N HIS A 339 15.19 11.56 -12.60
CA HIS A 339 16.30 11.56 -13.57
C HIS A 339 16.45 12.91 -14.29
N SER A 340 15.35 13.61 -14.56
CA SER A 340 15.39 14.89 -15.26
C SER A 340 15.51 16.11 -14.33
N GLY A 341 15.46 15.93 -13.01
CA GLY A 341 15.42 17.04 -12.03
C GLY A 341 14.06 17.75 -11.90
N ARG A 342 13.04 17.37 -12.68
CA ARG A 342 11.70 18.02 -12.65
C ARG A 342 10.99 17.87 -11.32
N TRP A 343 11.26 16.77 -10.60
CA TRP A 343 10.71 16.59 -9.26
C TRP A 343 11.25 17.67 -8.29
N ALA A 344 12.56 17.92 -8.31
CA ALA A 344 13.20 18.90 -7.42
C ALA A 344 12.75 20.33 -7.75
N GLU A 345 12.59 20.66 -9.04
CA GLU A 345 12.09 21.97 -9.47
C GLU A 345 10.66 22.26 -8.96
N ARG A 346 9.77 21.25 -9.00
CA ARG A 346 8.36 21.40 -8.58
C ARG A 346 8.16 21.39 -7.07
N ASN A 347 9.09 20.81 -6.31
CA ASN A 347 8.96 20.57 -4.87
C ASN A 347 10.09 21.23 -4.08
N ASN A 348 10.64 22.33 -4.60
CA ASN A 348 11.77 23.02 -3.97
C ASN A 348 11.42 23.63 -2.61
N ASP A 349 10.15 23.92 -2.37
CA ASP A 349 9.58 24.42 -1.13
C ASP A 349 9.69 23.41 0.01
N LEU A 350 9.79 22.12 -0.32
CA LEU A 350 10.01 21.03 0.65
C LEU A 350 11.48 20.84 1.02
N ALA A 351 12.41 21.41 0.24
CA ALA A 351 13.83 21.08 0.35
C ALA A 351 14.47 21.49 1.68
N ASP A 352 13.95 22.53 2.34
CA ASP A 352 14.54 23.07 3.58
C ASP A 352 13.67 22.83 4.83
N LEU A 353 12.57 22.09 4.70
CA LEU A 353 11.68 21.77 5.81
C LEU A 353 12.26 20.64 6.67
N ASP A 354 12.25 20.82 7.99
CA ASP A 354 12.62 19.75 8.94
C ASP A 354 11.47 18.77 9.20
N ALA A 355 10.23 19.26 9.09
CA ALA A 355 9.01 18.47 9.19
C ALA A 355 7.90 19.09 8.33
N ALA A 356 6.97 18.26 7.87
CA ALA A 356 5.85 18.68 7.05
C ALA A 356 4.51 18.20 7.64
N ASP A 357 3.50 19.07 7.62
CA ASP A 357 2.12 18.68 7.89
C ASP A 357 1.53 18.05 6.62
N LEU A 358 1.44 16.72 6.64
CA LEU A 358 0.97 15.89 5.54
C LEU A 358 -0.29 15.10 5.94
N GLY A 359 -1.16 15.72 6.75
CA GLY A 359 -2.47 15.17 7.08
C GLY A 359 -2.49 14.22 8.27
N LEU A 360 -1.37 13.94 8.93
CA LEU A 360 -1.36 13.16 10.16
C LEU A 360 -1.92 13.99 11.33
N ARG A 361 -2.79 13.38 12.13
CA ARG A 361 -3.56 14.03 13.21
C ARG A 361 -3.58 13.16 14.46
N LEU A 362 -3.59 13.80 15.61
CA LEU A 362 -3.78 13.18 16.91
C LEU A 362 -5.12 13.63 17.49
N LEU A 363 -6.03 12.68 17.71
CA LEU A 363 -7.28 12.91 18.43
C LEU A 363 -7.06 12.63 19.91
N ILE A 364 -7.49 13.54 20.78
CA ILE A 364 -7.29 13.43 22.24
C ILE A 364 -8.62 13.71 22.94
N ALA A 365 -9.12 12.72 23.68
CA ALA A 365 -10.49 12.63 24.18
C ALA A 365 -10.63 12.19 25.64
#